data_AF-A0AAD1R601-F1
#
_entry.id   AF-A0AAD1R601-F1
#
_cell.length_a   1.000
_cell.length_b   1.000
_cell.length_c   1.000
_cell.angle_alpha   90.00
_cell.angle_beta   90.00
_cell.angle_gamma   90.00
#
_symmetry.space_group_name_H-M   'P 1'
#
loop_
_entity.id
_entity.type
_entity.pdbx_description
1 polymer ?
#
loop_
_entity_poly.entity_id
_entity_poly.type
_entity_poly.pdbx_seq_one_letter_code
_entity_poly.pdbx_strand_id
1 'polypeptide(L)'
;MVPGGSKESYENKYVKFFKSKPSLPPGMNPSEAPASKTQQSTKPDNDTTLSKTAKRNMKRKEKRKQDKGERDPVEEAQQELERVNILETPVQKDKETSNENQAAEKTKKIKNLRKKLRQVEDLQQKIDSGEIKQPSKEQLEKLGRRKALEEELEDLELDL
;
A
#
# COMPACT_ATOMS: atom_id res chain seq x y z
N MET A 1 23.54 -8.34 44.85
CA MET A 1 24.04 -8.74 43.52
C MET A 1 22.83 -9.15 42.68
N VAL A 2 22.38 -8.34 41.72
CA VAL A 2 21.26 -8.70 40.82
C VAL A 2 21.89 -9.19 39.51
N PRO A 3 21.58 -10.39 39.00
CA PRO A 3 22.15 -10.85 37.74
C PRO A 3 21.50 -10.06 36.60
N GLY A 4 22.32 -9.35 35.82
CA GLY A 4 21.87 -8.58 34.67
C GLY A 4 21.32 -9.51 33.59
N GLY A 5 20.01 -9.40 33.31
CA GLY A 5 19.41 -10.07 32.16
C GLY A 5 19.98 -9.50 30.87
N SER A 6 20.66 -10.33 30.09
CA SER A 6 21.12 -10.00 28.75
C SER A 6 19.92 -9.69 27.87
N LYS A 7 19.78 -8.44 27.43
CA LYS A 7 18.83 -8.06 26.39
C LYS A 7 19.26 -8.73 25.09
N GLU A 8 18.69 -9.89 24.79
CA GLU A 8 18.74 -10.46 23.45
C GLU A 8 18.12 -9.42 22.51
N SER A 9 18.97 -8.70 21.78
CA SER A 9 18.53 -7.60 20.93
C SER A 9 17.59 -8.15 19.87
N TYR A 10 16.34 -7.69 19.87
CA TYR A 10 15.36 -8.13 18.89
C TYR A 10 15.84 -7.75 17.50
N GLU A 11 16.25 -8.75 16.73
CA GLU A 11 16.64 -8.58 15.35
C GLU A 11 15.50 -9.00 14.41
N ASN A 12 15.19 -8.12 13.45
CA ASN A 12 14.20 -8.35 12.42
C ASN A 12 14.52 -9.64 11.63
N LYS A 13 13.49 -10.47 11.37
CA LYS A 13 13.59 -11.75 10.64
C LYS A 13 14.36 -11.61 9.32
N TYR A 14 14.21 -10.49 8.62
CA TYR A 14 14.95 -10.21 7.40
C TYR A 14 16.46 -10.13 7.63
N VAL A 15 16.89 -9.46 8.70
CA VAL A 15 18.32 -9.31 9.00
C VAL A 15 18.91 -10.65 9.45
N LYS A 16 18.16 -11.44 10.23
CA LYS A 16 18.53 -12.83 10.56
C LYS A 16 18.75 -13.68 9.30
N PHE A 17 17.84 -13.62 8.32
CA PHE A 17 17.97 -14.38 7.08
C PHE A 17 19.18 -13.94 6.25
N PHE A 18 19.49 -12.66 6.19
CA PHE A 18 20.67 -12.20 5.44
C PHE A 18 21.99 -12.56 6.14
N LYS A 19 22.03 -12.52 7.48
CA LYS A 19 23.20 -12.95 8.27
C LYS A 19 23.40 -14.46 8.26
N SER A 20 22.32 -15.24 8.18
CA SER A 20 22.37 -16.70 8.17
C SER A 20 22.48 -17.31 6.78
N LYS A 21 22.57 -16.52 5.71
CA LYS A 21 22.77 -17.04 4.36
C LYS A 21 24.14 -17.71 4.27
N PRO A 22 24.23 -18.99 3.86
CA PRO A 22 25.52 -19.59 3.58
C PRO A 22 26.17 -18.78 2.46
N SER A 23 27.39 -18.29 2.72
CA SER A 23 28.17 -17.49 1.77
C SER A 23 28.53 -18.30 0.52
N LEU A 24 28.60 -19.63 0.67
CA LEU A 24 28.92 -20.55 -0.41
C LEU A 24 27.67 -21.34 -0.84
N PRO A 25 27.54 -21.63 -2.16
CA PRO A 25 26.46 -22.48 -2.65
C PRO A 25 26.56 -23.89 -2.05
N PRO A 26 25.42 -24.60 -1.90
CA PRO A 26 25.42 -25.98 -1.42
C PRO A 26 26.39 -26.83 -2.25
N GLY A 27 27.33 -27.51 -1.59
CA GLY A 27 28.33 -28.36 -2.23
C GLY A 27 29.73 -27.77 -2.41
N MET A 28 29.96 -26.49 -2.05
CA MET A 28 31.30 -25.88 -2.11
C MET A 28 31.89 -25.77 -0.68
N ASN A 29 33.01 -26.45 -0.44
CA ASN A 29 33.67 -26.45 0.87
C ASN A 29 34.56 -25.21 1.04
N PRO A 30 34.73 -24.66 2.26
CA PRO A 30 35.57 -23.48 2.49
C PRO A 30 37.06 -23.69 2.16
N SER A 31 37.50 -24.93 1.95
CA SER A 31 38.87 -25.27 1.56
C SER A 31 39.15 -25.16 0.05
N GLU A 32 38.11 -24.97 -0.78
CA GLU A 32 38.22 -24.78 -2.24
C GLU A 32 37.96 -23.33 -2.67
N ALA A 33 37.84 -22.40 -1.71
CA ALA A 33 37.71 -20.99 -2.03
C ALA A 33 38.99 -20.51 -2.75
N PRO A 34 38.92 -19.99 -4.00
CA PRO A 34 40.06 -19.29 -4.56
C PRO A 34 40.31 -18.09 -3.64
N ALA A 35 41.52 -18.01 -3.07
CA ALA A 35 41.97 -16.89 -2.26
C ALA A 35 41.91 -15.60 -3.11
N SER A 36 40.74 -14.98 -3.13
CA SER A 36 40.47 -13.74 -3.84
C SER A 36 39.97 -12.73 -2.83
N LYS A 37 40.98 -12.09 -2.22
CA LYS A 37 40.96 -10.73 -1.70
C LYS A 37 39.92 -10.41 -0.62
N THR A 38 40.43 -10.43 0.60
CA THR A 38 40.18 -9.37 1.59
C THR A 38 40.20 -8.01 0.90
N GLN A 39 39.06 -7.32 0.81
CA GLN A 39 39.03 -5.87 0.68
C GLN A 39 37.94 -5.30 1.58
N GLN A 40 38.40 -4.74 2.70
CA GLN A 40 37.78 -3.55 3.28
C GLN A 40 37.62 -2.50 2.18
N SER A 41 36.42 -1.93 2.04
CA SER A 41 36.24 -0.62 1.43
C SER A 41 35.13 0.14 2.15
N THR A 42 35.56 0.95 3.10
CA THR A 42 34.93 2.24 3.39
C THR A 42 35.13 3.15 2.19
N LYS A 43 34.06 3.50 1.45
CA LYS A 43 33.75 4.83 0.87
C LYS A 43 32.60 4.71 -0.16
N PRO A 44 31.80 5.79 -0.35
CA PRO A 44 30.50 5.73 -0.99
C PRO A 44 30.64 5.92 -2.50
N ASP A 45 30.48 4.84 -3.28
CA ASP A 45 30.32 4.96 -4.72
C ASP A 45 28.84 5.13 -5.08
N ASN A 46 28.57 6.32 -5.61
CA ASN A 46 27.27 6.93 -5.79
C ASN A 46 26.67 6.58 -7.15
N ASP A 47 26.78 5.32 -7.57
CA ASP A 47 26.22 4.93 -8.86
C ASP A 47 25.67 3.52 -8.84
N THR A 48 24.39 3.43 -9.17
CA THR A 48 23.65 2.22 -9.58
C THR A 48 22.95 1.37 -8.50
N THR A 49 22.49 1.96 -7.39
CA THR A 49 21.65 1.25 -6.38
C THR A 49 20.15 1.24 -6.68
N LEU A 50 19.73 1.50 -7.91
CA LEU A 50 18.32 1.29 -8.28
C LEU A 50 18.07 -0.20 -8.53
N SER A 51 17.29 -0.81 -7.63
CA SER A 51 16.73 -2.17 -7.78
C SER A 51 16.22 -2.38 -9.21
N LYS A 52 16.27 -3.62 -9.72
CA LYS A 52 15.77 -3.97 -11.07
C LYS A 52 14.36 -3.40 -11.34
N THR A 53 13.53 -3.29 -10.30
CA THR A 53 12.21 -2.66 -10.34
C THR A 53 12.28 -1.14 -10.50
N ALA A 54 13.18 -0.46 -9.79
CA ALA A 54 13.37 0.98 -9.89
C ALA A 54 13.89 1.39 -11.29
N LYS A 55 14.79 0.60 -11.89
CA LYS A 55 15.22 0.79 -13.28
C LYS A 55 14.07 0.65 -14.29
N ARG A 56 13.20 -0.36 -14.11
CA ARG A 56 11.99 -0.51 -14.94
C ARG A 56 11.02 0.65 -14.77
N ASN A 57 10.81 1.14 -13.55
CA ASN A 57 9.92 2.27 -13.28
C ASN A 57 10.45 3.59 -13.85
N MET A 58 11.75 3.86 -13.73
CA MET A 58 12.38 5.04 -14.34
C MET A 58 12.24 4.99 -15.87
N LYS A 59 12.53 3.86 -16.50
CA LYS A 59 12.37 3.69 -17.95
C LYS A 59 10.91 3.87 -18.41
N ARG A 60 9.94 3.48 -17.57
CA ARG A 60 8.50 3.68 -17.85
C ARG A 60 8.07 5.14 -17.67
N LYS A 61 8.63 5.83 -16.67
CA LYS A 61 8.41 7.27 -16.44
C LYS A 61 9.02 8.12 -17.54
N GLU A 62 10.21 7.75 -18.00
CA GLU A 62 10.93 8.44 -19.08
C GLU A 62 10.25 8.23 -20.45
N LYS A 63 9.79 7.00 -20.76
CA LYS A 63 8.97 6.77 -21.97
C LYS A 63 7.65 7.55 -21.95
N ARG A 64 6.99 7.67 -20.79
CA ARG A 64 5.79 8.49 -20.64
C ARG A 64 6.07 10.00 -20.79
N LYS A 65 7.25 10.48 -20.38
CA LYS A 65 7.67 11.87 -20.61
C LYS A 65 7.97 12.15 -22.08
N GLN A 66 8.55 11.21 -22.82
CA GLN A 66 8.79 11.38 -24.26
C GLN A 66 7.49 11.38 -25.07
N ASP A 67 6.50 10.56 -24.72
CA ASP A 67 5.20 10.52 -25.44
C ASP A 67 4.25 11.68 -25.09
N LYS A 68 4.43 12.37 -23.95
CA LYS A 68 3.54 13.46 -23.50
C LYS A 68 4.12 14.87 -23.54
N GLY A 69 5.39 15.04 -23.92
CA GLY A 69 6.06 16.34 -23.86
C GLY A 69 6.12 16.89 -22.43
N GLU A 70 6.94 17.89 -22.21
CA GLU A 70 6.97 18.62 -20.94
C GLU A 70 5.74 19.54 -20.91
N ARG A 71 4.59 19.02 -20.50
CA ARG A 71 3.42 19.84 -20.21
C ARG A 71 3.34 20.06 -18.70
N ASP A 72 3.19 21.31 -18.32
CA ASP A 72 3.04 21.69 -16.92
C ASP A 72 1.82 20.97 -16.32
N PRO A 73 1.93 20.39 -15.11
CA PRO A 73 0.84 19.65 -14.49
C PRO A 73 -0.41 20.52 -14.28
N VAL A 74 -0.23 21.84 -14.22
CA VAL A 74 -1.31 22.82 -14.14
C VAL A 74 -2.08 22.91 -15.46
N GLU A 75 -1.40 22.91 -16.61
CA GLU A 75 -2.05 22.89 -17.93
C GLU A 75 -2.74 21.54 -18.21
N GLU A 76 -2.16 20.41 -17.78
CA GLU A 76 -2.82 19.11 -17.91
C GLU A 76 -4.11 19.08 -17.08
N ALA A 77 -4.08 19.60 -15.85
CA ALA A 77 -5.27 19.71 -15.01
C ALA A 77 -6.31 20.69 -15.57
N GLN A 78 -5.89 21.83 -16.13
CA GLN A 78 -6.81 22.78 -16.78
C GLN A 78 -7.48 22.17 -18.01
N GLN A 79 -6.72 21.45 -18.84
CA GLN A 79 -7.24 20.78 -20.02
C GLN A 79 -8.14 19.58 -19.65
N GLU A 80 -7.86 18.91 -18.54
CA GLU A 80 -8.74 17.87 -17.98
C GLU A 80 -10.06 18.49 -17.50
N LEU A 81 -10.01 19.63 -16.79
CA LEU A 81 -11.20 20.38 -16.35
C LEU A 81 -12.04 20.93 -17.51
N GLU A 82 -11.40 21.44 -18.57
CA GLU A 82 -12.09 21.91 -19.78
C GLU A 82 -12.84 20.78 -20.50
N ARG A 83 -12.31 19.55 -20.47
CA ARG A 83 -12.98 18.37 -21.04
C ARG A 83 -14.18 17.89 -20.21
N VAL A 84 -14.25 18.25 -18.94
CA VAL A 84 -15.42 17.94 -18.08
C VAL A 84 -16.55 18.96 -18.23
N ASN A 85 -16.40 19.96 -19.11
CA ASN A 85 -17.49 20.86 -19.46
C ASN A 85 -18.44 20.16 -20.43
N ILE A 86 -19.26 19.26 -19.87
CA ILE A 86 -20.30 18.49 -20.54
C ILE A 86 -21.41 19.46 -20.93
N LEU A 87 -21.30 20.01 -22.15
CA LEU A 87 -22.45 20.55 -22.85
C LEU A 87 -23.39 19.39 -23.18
N GLU A 88 -24.46 19.34 -22.38
CA GLU A 88 -25.78 18.80 -22.66
C GLU A 88 -25.98 18.32 -24.11
N THR A 89 -25.79 17.01 -24.32
CA THR A 89 -26.24 16.31 -25.54
C THR A 89 -27.17 15.17 -25.11
N PRO A 90 -28.41 15.10 -25.62
CA PRO A 90 -29.33 14.03 -25.26
C PRO A 90 -29.03 12.82 -26.17
N VAL A 91 -28.13 11.94 -25.74
CA VAL A 91 -27.96 10.63 -26.38
C VAL A 91 -28.55 9.56 -25.49
N GLN A 92 -29.85 9.35 -25.69
CA GLN A 92 -30.58 8.16 -25.31
C GLN A 92 -30.05 6.99 -26.15
N LYS A 93 -29.30 6.07 -25.54
CA LYS A 93 -29.09 4.63 -25.89
C LYS A 93 -27.72 4.23 -25.36
N ASP A 94 -27.67 3.79 -24.09
CA ASP A 94 -26.62 2.94 -23.47
C ASP A 94 -26.88 2.77 -21.96
N LYS A 95 -28.16 2.67 -21.55
CA LYS A 95 -28.54 2.60 -20.13
C LYS A 95 -28.50 1.18 -19.52
N GLU A 96 -28.33 0.12 -20.31
CA GLU A 96 -28.46 -1.25 -19.79
C GLU A 96 -27.11 -1.87 -19.36
N THR A 97 -26.03 -1.68 -20.12
CA THR A 97 -24.70 -2.26 -19.81
C THR A 97 -23.90 -1.47 -18.78
N SER A 98 -24.17 -0.17 -18.65
CA SER A 98 -23.59 0.71 -17.64
C SER A 98 -24.19 0.46 -16.24
N ASN A 99 -25.46 0.05 -16.18
CA ASN A 99 -26.21 -0.13 -14.94
C ASN A 99 -25.85 -1.46 -14.23
N GLU A 100 -25.62 -2.55 -14.96
CA GLU A 100 -25.14 -3.81 -14.36
C GLU A 100 -23.76 -3.67 -13.73
N ASN A 101 -22.83 -2.96 -14.38
CA ASN A 101 -21.53 -2.68 -13.80
C ASN A 101 -21.65 -1.81 -12.55
N GLN A 102 -22.51 -0.79 -12.55
CA GLN A 102 -22.77 0.04 -11.37
C GLN A 102 -23.40 -0.77 -10.23
N ALA A 103 -24.37 -1.64 -10.50
CA ALA A 103 -24.98 -2.52 -9.50
C ALA A 103 -23.96 -3.50 -8.89
N ALA A 104 -23.06 -4.06 -9.72
CA ALA A 104 -21.97 -4.91 -9.25
C ALA A 104 -20.96 -4.15 -8.37
N GLU A 105 -20.65 -2.90 -8.70
CA GLU A 105 -19.79 -2.03 -7.88
C GLU A 105 -20.46 -1.63 -6.56
N LYS A 106 -21.73 -1.23 -6.57
CA LYS A 106 -22.55 -0.97 -5.37
C LYS A 106 -22.56 -2.18 -4.43
N THR A 107 -22.81 -3.37 -4.99
CA THR A 107 -22.80 -4.62 -4.21
C THR A 107 -21.45 -4.89 -3.55
N LYS A 108 -20.34 -4.65 -4.26
CA LYS A 108 -18.99 -4.76 -3.67
C LYS A 108 -18.76 -3.72 -2.58
N LYS A 109 -19.23 -2.49 -2.79
CA LYS A 109 -19.09 -1.39 -1.84
C LYS A 109 -19.86 -1.65 -0.54
N ILE A 110 -21.11 -2.10 -0.63
CA ILE A 110 -21.93 -2.54 0.52
C ILE A 110 -21.20 -3.64 1.30
N LYS A 111 -20.72 -4.69 0.62
CA LYS A 111 -19.96 -5.77 1.28
C LYS A 111 -18.71 -5.27 2.01
N ASN A 112 -18.02 -4.27 1.46
CA ASN A 112 -16.84 -3.68 2.08
C ASN A 112 -17.20 -2.80 3.29
N LEU A 113 -18.27 -2.01 3.21
CA LEU A 113 -18.76 -1.20 4.32
C LEU A 113 -19.22 -2.08 5.48
N ARG A 114 -19.99 -3.14 5.21
CA ARG A 114 -20.37 -4.15 6.22
C ARG A 114 -19.15 -4.77 6.93
N LYS A 115 -18.08 -5.06 6.19
CA LYS A 115 -16.82 -5.56 6.78
C LYS A 115 -16.15 -4.51 7.68
N LYS A 116 -16.11 -3.25 7.26
CA LYS A 116 -15.56 -2.15 8.07
C LYS A 116 -16.37 -1.96 9.35
N LEU A 117 -17.70 -1.98 9.26
CA LEU A 117 -18.57 -1.87 10.43
C LEU A 117 -18.31 -3.00 11.43
N ARG A 118 -18.21 -4.25 10.97
CA ARG A 118 -17.84 -5.38 11.85
C ARG A 118 -16.48 -5.17 12.54
N GLN A 119 -15.47 -4.69 11.82
CA GLN A 119 -14.16 -4.41 12.41
C GLN A 119 -14.22 -3.31 13.48
N VAL A 120 -15.05 -2.30 13.25
CA VAL A 120 -15.28 -1.21 14.21
C VAL A 120 -16.02 -1.74 15.44
N GLU A 121 -17.00 -2.63 15.27
CA GLU A 121 -17.71 -3.30 16.37
C GLU A 121 -16.80 -4.22 17.18
N ASP A 122 -15.98 -5.05 16.52
CA ASP A 122 -14.98 -5.88 17.19
C ASP A 122 -14.00 -5.02 17.99
N LEU A 123 -13.59 -3.87 17.43
CA LEU A 123 -12.70 -2.93 18.10
C LEU A 123 -13.39 -2.27 19.31
N GLN A 124 -14.66 -1.91 19.20
CA GLN A 124 -15.47 -1.41 20.32
C GLN A 124 -15.59 -2.47 21.41
N GLN A 125 -15.92 -3.71 21.05
CA GLN A 125 -16.06 -4.82 22.00
C GLN A 125 -14.75 -5.09 22.75
N LYS A 126 -13.59 -4.97 22.10
CA LYS A 126 -12.27 -5.11 22.76
C LYS A 126 -11.94 -3.97 23.72
N ILE A 127 -12.45 -2.78 23.45
CA ILE A 127 -12.33 -1.64 24.37
C ILE A 127 -13.26 -1.85 25.56
N ASP A 128 -14.51 -2.24 25.31
CA ASP A 128 -15.53 -2.48 26.35
C ASP A 128 -15.18 -3.67 27.24
N SER A 129 -14.58 -4.73 26.69
CA SER A 129 -14.07 -5.88 27.44
C SER A 129 -12.84 -5.55 28.28
N GLY A 130 -12.23 -4.39 28.07
CA GLY A 130 -11.00 -3.97 28.74
C GLY A 130 -9.74 -4.66 28.21
N GLU A 131 -9.81 -5.41 27.11
CA GLU A 131 -8.63 -5.95 26.41
C GLU A 131 -7.75 -4.80 25.91
N ILE A 132 -8.37 -3.72 25.43
CA ILE A 132 -7.70 -2.47 25.04
C ILE A 132 -8.00 -1.40 26.09
N LYS A 133 -7.09 -1.25 27.07
CA LYS A 133 -7.23 -0.27 28.16
C LYS A 133 -7.01 1.19 27.73
N GLN A 134 -6.15 1.41 26.75
CA GLN A 134 -5.87 2.74 26.19
C GLN A 134 -5.97 2.69 24.66
N PRO A 135 -7.15 3.02 24.09
CA PRO A 135 -7.31 3.07 22.65
C PRO A 135 -6.40 4.14 22.04
N SER A 136 -5.67 3.77 20.99
CA SER A 136 -4.85 4.68 20.19
C SER A 136 -5.73 5.72 19.50
N LYS A 137 -5.17 6.90 19.21
CA LYS A 137 -5.86 7.99 18.48
C LYS A 137 -6.49 7.51 17.17
N GLU A 138 -5.79 6.65 16.43
CA GLU A 138 -6.30 6.07 15.18
C GLU A 138 -7.53 5.16 15.42
N GLN A 139 -7.55 4.44 16.56
CA GLN A 139 -8.67 3.57 16.91
C GLN A 139 -9.91 4.39 17.30
N LEU A 140 -9.72 5.48 18.04
CA LEU A 140 -10.79 6.44 18.34
C LEU A 140 -11.34 7.10 17.07
N GLU A 141 -10.49 7.46 16.12
CA GLU A 141 -10.93 7.97 14.81
C GLU A 141 -11.74 6.93 14.03
N LYS A 142 -11.35 5.65 14.07
CA LYS A 142 -12.13 4.56 13.44
C LYS A 142 -13.51 4.40 14.06
N LEU A 143 -13.61 4.45 15.40
CA LEU A 143 -14.89 4.44 16.10
C LEU A 143 -15.74 5.66 15.77
N GLY A 144 -15.12 6.85 15.72
CA GLY A 144 -15.81 8.09 15.37
C GLY A 144 -16.40 8.10 13.95
N ARG A 145 -15.76 7.39 13.01
CA ARG A 145 -16.26 7.23 11.63
C ARG A 145 -17.35 6.17 11.49
N ARG A 146 -17.74 5.47 12.56
CA ARG A 146 -18.80 4.43 12.53
C ARG A 146 -20.09 4.95 11.90
N LYS A 147 -20.61 6.08 12.38
CA LYS A 147 -21.89 6.65 11.89
C LYS A 147 -21.85 6.98 10.40
N ALA A 148 -20.75 7.56 9.93
CA ALA A 148 -20.57 7.87 8.51
C ALA A 148 -20.53 6.60 7.63
N LEU A 149 -19.98 5.50 8.14
CA LEU A 149 -19.99 4.21 7.44
C LEU A 149 -21.38 3.55 7.42
N GLU A 150 -22.21 3.79 8.45
CA GLU A 150 -23.60 3.32 8.52
C GLU A 150 -24.48 4.12 7.54
N GLU A 151 -24.34 5.45 7.52
CA GLU A 151 -25.04 6.34 6.59
C GLU A 151 -24.69 6.04 5.13
N GLU A 152 -23.40 5.91 4.79
CA GLU A 152 -22.97 5.55 3.42
C GLU A 152 -23.51 4.17 3.00
N LEU A 153 -23.68 3.24 3.95
CA LEU A 153 -24.23 1.93 3.67
C LEU A 153 -25.73 1.99 3.43
N GLU A 154 -26.47 2.75 4.24
CA GLU A 154 -27.91 2.96 4.09
C GLU A 154 -28.23 3.63 2.74
N ASP A 155 -27.49 4.67 2.37
CA ASP A 155 -27.62 5.33 1.06
C ASP A 155 -27.44 4.35 -0.11
N LEU A 156 -26.43 3.48 -0.01
CA LEU A 156 -26.17 2.48 -1.05
C LEU A 156 -27.20 1.35 -1.07
N GLU A 157 -27.88 1.07 0.05
CA GLU A 157 -28.96 0.09 0.13
C GLU A 157 -30.30 0.64 -0.36
N LEU A 158 -30.54 1.95 -0.19
CA LEU A 158 -31.71 2.65 -0.75
C LEU A 158 -31.62 2.83 -2.27
N ASP A 159 -30.41 2.95 -2.81
CA ASP A 159 -30.13 3.13 -4.25
C ASP A 159 -29.92 1.78 -5.01
N LEU A 160 -30.25 0.65 -4.39
CA LEU A 160 -30.15 -0.71 -4.95
C LEU A 160 -31.53 -1.24 -5.35
#